data_AF-A0A7X9KRB8-F1
#
_entry.id   AF-A0A7X9KRB8-F1
#
_cell.length_a   1.000
_cell.length_b   1.000
_cell.length_c   1.000
_cell.angle_alpha   90.00
_cell.angle_beta   90.00
_cell.angle_gamma   90.00
#
_symmetry.space_group_name_H-M   'P 1'
#
loop_
_entity.id
_entity.type
_entity.pdbx_description
1 polymer ?
#
loop_
_entity_poly.entity_id
_entity_poly.type
_entity_poly.pdbx_seq_one_letter_code
_entity_poly.pdbx_strand_id
1 'polypeptide(L)'
;NKSFKNYFSEGFKCFIVVTLMMVLFTFIFLKLNPSLKEEMAINYKADLIKSKNYTAPEIETMAIKAKDYFVTMLVSMAIFGYLIIGALVSVIASAFFSQKKNTQWTSQS
;
A
#
# COMPACT_ATOMS: atom_id res chain seq x y z
N ASN A 1 -22.20 24.65 -2.80
CA ASN A 1 -20.93 24.89 -3.54
C ASN A 1 -19.89 23.84 -3.14
N LYS A 2 -19.79 22.66 -3.79
CA LYS A 2 -18.74 21.68 -3.46
C LYS A 2 -17.39 22.15 -4.02
N SER A 3 -16.39 22.31 -3.14
CA SER A 3 -15.02 22.71 -3.46
C SER A 3 -14.12 21.49 -3.64
N PHE A 4 -12.91 21.67 -4.17
CA PHE A 4 -11.87 20.63 -4.31
C PHE A 4 -11.74 19.76 -3.04
N LYS A 5 -11.68 20.40 -1.87
CA LYS A 5 -11.57 19.72 -0.56
C LYS A 5 -12.68 18.71 -0.33
N ASN A 6 -13.90 19.02 -0.77
CA ASN A 6 -15.04 18.13 -0.59
C ASN A 6 -14.93 16.90 -1.49
N TYR A 7 -14.52 17.08 -2.76
CA TYR A 7 -14.30 15.96 -3.67
C TYR A 7 -13.14 15.07 -3.22
N PHE A 8 -12.05 15.69 -2.72
CA PHE A 8 -10.90 14.95 -2.23
C PHE A 8 -11.26 14.12 -1.00
N SER A 9 -11.95 14.74 -0.03
CA SER A 9 -12.37 14.05 1.19
C SER A 9 -13.30 12.89 0.90
N GLU A 10 -14.24 13.05 -0.03
CA GLU A 10 -15.18 11.98 -0.41
C GLU A 10 -14.45 10.79 -1.07
N GLY A 11 -13.60 11.07 -2.07
CA GLY A 11 -12.83 10.04 -2.75
C GLY A 11 -11.86 9.32 -1.82
N PHE A 12 -11.17 10.07 -0.96
CA PHE A 12 -10.20 9.50 -0.03
C PHE A 12 -10.86 8.61 1.03
N LYS A 13 -12.04 8.99 1.55
CA LYS A 13 -12.81 8.15 2.49
C LYS A 13 -13.23 6.82 1.87
N CYS A 14 -13.74 6.84 0.64
CA CYS A 14 -14.07 5.62 -0.10
C CYS A 14 -12.83 4.72 -0.21
N PHE A 15 -11.69 5.31 -0.54
CA PHE A 15 -10.43 4.59 -0.67
C PHE A 15 -9.93 3.99 0.65
N ILE A 16 -10.10 4.69 1.79
CA ILE A 16 -9.76 4.15 3.12
C ILE A 16 -10.55 2.86 3.39
N VAL A 17 -11.85 2.84 3.10
CA VAL A 17 -12.70 1.65 3.33
C VAL A 17 -12.19 0.46 2.49
N VAL A 18 -11.92 0.69 1.20
CA VAL A 18 -11.37 -0.34 0.31
C VAL A 18 -10.00 -0.81 0.80
N THR A 19 -9.14 0.10 1.28
CA THR A 19 -7.82 -0.22 1.83
C THR A 19 -7.94 -1.13 3.05
N LEU A 20 -8.82 -0.80 3.99
CA LEU A 20 -9.07 -1.63 5.17
C LEU A 20 -9.57 -3.03 4.79
N MET A 21 -10.46 -3.11 3.79
CA MET A 21 -10.95 -4.39 3.26
C MET A 21 -9.81 -5.22 2.62
N MET A 22 -8.94 -4.61 1.83
CA MET A 22 -7.77 -5.28 1.22
C MET A 22 -6.73 -5.72 2.26
N VAL A 23 -6.56 -4.94 3.33
CA VAL A 23 -5.66 -5.29 4.44
C VAL A 23 -6.20 -6.49 5.22
N LEU A 24 -7.49 -6.51 5.52
CA LEU A 24 -8.15 -7.67 6.13
C LEU A 24 -8.02 -8.91 5.24
N PHE A 25 -8.28 -8.76 3.94
CA PHE A 25 -8.09 -9.84 2.99
C PHE A 25 -6.64 -10.37 2.99
N THR A 26 -5.65 -9.48 2.88
CA THR A 26 -4.23 -9.85 2.88
C THR A 26 -3.84 -10.54 4.19
N PHE A 27 -4.32 -10.04 5.33
CA PHE A 27 -4.06 -10.64 6.63
C PHE A 27 -4.63 -12.06 6.74
N ILE A 28 -5.87 -12.27 6.31
CA ILE A 28 -6.51 -13.59 6.29
C ILE A 28 -5.79 -14.52 5.30
N PHE A 29 -5.44 -14.02 4.12
CA PHE A 29 -4.71 -14.78 3.10
C PHE A 29 -3.36 -15.27 3.62
N LEU A 30 -2.59 -14.43 4.30
CA LEU A 30 -1.32 -14.81 4.93
C LEU A 30 -1.51 -15.81 6.08
N LYS A 31 -2.60 -15.70 6.83
CA LYS A 31 -2.97 -16.67 7.88
C LYS A 31 -3.30 -18.05 7.31
N LEU A 32 -3.96 -18.11 6.15
CA LEU A 32 -4.33 -19.36 5.47
C LEU A 32 -3.16 -19.99 4.71
N ASN A 33 -2.16 -19.19 4.31
CA ASN A 33 -1.01 -19.64 3.54
C ASN A 33 0.31 -19.43 4.31
N PRO A 34 0.55 -20.17 5.41
CA PRO A 34 1.77 -20.03 6.20
C PRO A 34 3.03 -20.40 5.40
N SER A 35 2.92 -21.23 4.36
CA SER A 35 4.01 -21.61 3.45
C SER A 35 4.68 -20.41 2.78
N LEU A 36 3.92 -19.35 2.47
CA LEU A 36 4.46 -18.13 1.87
C LEU A 36 5.51 -17.46 2.76
N LYS A 37 5.32 -17.55 4.09
CA LYS A 37 6.27 -17.00 5.07
C LYS A 37 7.60 -17.76 5.05
N GLU A 38 7.53 -19.07 4.83
CA GLU A 38 8.71 -19.95 4.74
C GLU A 38 9.45 -19.77 3.43
N GLU A 39 8.73 -19.77 2.30
CA GLU A 39 9.31 -19.55 0.97
C GLU A 39 10.01 -18.19 0.88
N MET A 40 9.40 -17.13 1.42
CA MET A 40 10.03 -15.79 1.46
C MET A 40 11.30 -15.77 2.30
N ALA A 41 11.34 -16.47 3.44
CA ALA A 41 12.54 -16.54 4.27
C ALA A 41 13.68 -17.26 3.54
N ILE A 42 13.37 -18.34 2.81
CA ILE A 42 14.33 -19.08 1.99
C ILE A 42 14.87 -18.20 0.85
N ASN A 43 13.97 -17.53 0.12
CA ASN A 43 14.36 -16.64 -0.99
C ASN A 43 15.20 -15.46 -0.50
N TYR A 44 14.80 -14.82 0.60
CA TYR A 44 15.56 -13.73 1.20
C TYR A 44 16.95 -14.18 1.67
N LYS A 45 17.05 -15.37 2.30
CA LYS A 45 18.35 -15.96 2.65
C LYS A 45 19.21 -16.19 1.40
N ALA A 46 18.63 -16.72 0.31
CA ALA A 46 19.34 -16.93 -0.94
C ALA A 46 19.86 -15.61 -1.55
N ASP A 47 19.09 -14.53 -1.48
CA ASP A 47 19.49 -13.22 -1.97
C ASP A 47 20.63 -12.61 -1.13
N LEU A 48 20.59 -12.77 0.19
CA LEU A 48 21.68 -12.36 1.07
C LEU A 48 22.97 -13.13 0.79
N ILE A 49 22.89 -14.44 0.54
CA ILE A 49 24.05 -15.26 0.14
C ILE A 49 24.64 -14.77 -1.18
N LYS A 50 23.79 -14.46 -2.17
CA LYS A 50 24.23 -13.93 -3.46
C LYS A 50 24.89 -12.55 -3.35
N SER A 51 24.45 -11.73 -2.40
CA SER A 51 25.00 -10.38 -2.21
C SER A 51 26.47 -10.36 -1.76
N LYS A 52 26.98 -11.46 -1.17
CA LYS A 52 28.34 -11.60 -0.61
C LYS A 52 28.78 -10.50 0.38
N ASN A 53 27.84 -9.71 0.89
CA ASN A 53 28.10 -8.58 1.79
C ASN A 53 27.99 -8.96 3.28
N TYR A 54 27.63 -10.20 3.58
CA TYR A 54 27.28 -10.65 4.92
C TYR A 54 27.98 -11.96 5.26
N THR A 55 28.39 -12.11 6.51
CA THR A 55 28.89 -13.37 7.07
C THR A 55 27.76 -14.37 7.29
N ALA A 56 28.07 -15.66 7.35
CA ALA A 56 27.05 -16.70 7.55
C ALA A 56 26.16 -16.49 8.80
N PRO A 57 26.69 -16.08 9.97
CA PRO A 57 25.86 -15.78 11.15
C PRO A 57 24.94 -14.58 10.95
N GLU A 58 25.40 -13.55 10.22
CA GLU A 58 24.59 -12.37 9.91
C GLU A 58 23.44 -12.73 8.98
N ILE A 59 23.69 -13.55 7.96
CA ILE A 59 22.67 -14.04 7.03
C ILE A 59 21.57 -14.79 7.77
N GLU A 60 21.91 -15.69 8.70
CA GLU A 60 20.92 -16.43 9.48
C GLU A 60 20.10 -15.51 10.40
N THR A 61 20.78 -14.59 11.07
CA THR A 61 20.11 -13.61 11.93
C THR A 61 19.15 -12.73 11.14
N MET A 62 19.56 -12.28 9.95
CA MET A 62 18.73 -11.47 9.04
C MET A 62 17.54 -12.26 8.51
N ALA A 63 17.73 -13.52 8.10
CA ALA A 63 16.67 -14.38 7.59
C ALA A 63 15.61 -14.69 8.67
N ILE A 64 16.02 -14.95 9.92
CA ILE A 64 15.10 -15.16 11.04
C ILE A 64 14.28 -13.90 11.31
N LYS A 65 14.94 -12.74 11.41
CA LYS A 65 14.24 -11.46 11.60
C LYS A 65 13.27 -11.16 10.47
N ALA A 66 13.69 -11.36 9.21
CA ALA A 66 12.82 -11.16 8.06
C ALA A 66 11.57 -12.03 8.13
N LYS A 67 11.70 -13.30 8.53
CA LYS A 67 10.56 -14.20 8.76
C LYS A 67 9.61 -13.61 9.79
N ASP A 68 10.11 -13.18 10.95
CA ASP A 68 9.26 -12.70 12.05
C ASP A 68 8.51 -11.41 11.71
N TYR A 69 9.19 -10.48 11.04
CA TYR A 69 8.60 -9.19 10.62
C TYR A 69 7.82 -9.26 9.31
N PHE A 70 7.88 -10.36 8.56
CA PHE A 70 7.31 -10.48 7.21
C PHE A 70 5.84 -10.07 7.13
N VAL A 71 5.01 -10.59 8.04
CA VAL A 71 3.56 -10.32 8.05
C VAL A 71 3.31 -8.83 8.32
N THR A 72 3.98 -8.27 9.34
CA THR A 72 3.86 -6.85 9.69
C THR A 72 4.34 -5.96 8.56
N MET A 73 5.45 -6.32 7.91
CA MET A 73 6.01 -5.59 6.77
C MET A 73 5.05 -5.60 5.59
N LEU A 74 4.52 -6.75 5.19
CA LEU A 74 3.56 -6.85 4.09
C LEU A 74 2.27 -6.08 4.35
N VAL A 75 1.71 -6.22 5.55
CA VAL A 75 0.50 -5.50 5.95
C VAL A 75 0.76 -3.99 5.93
N SER A 76 1.90 -3.54 6.44
CA SER A 76 2.27 -2.12 6.43
C SER A 76 2.48 -1.60 5.01
N MET A 77 3.22 -2.33 4.18
CA MET A 77 3.43 -1.98 2.76
C MET A 77 2.11 -1.91 2.00
N ALA A 78 1.19 -2.84 2.24
CA ALA A 78 -0.14 -2.79 1.65
C ALA A 78 -0.90 -1.54 2.09
N ILE A 79 -0.95 -1.25 3.40
CA ILE A 79 -1.62 -0.04 3.93
C ILE A 79 -1.05 1.22 3.27
N PHE A 80 0.25 1.45 3.36
CA PHE A 80 0.86 2.67 2.83
C PHE A 80 0.78 2.75 1.32
N GLY A 81 1.02 1.64 0.61
CA GLY A 81 0.95 1.58 -0.85
C GLY A 81 -0.44 1.95 -1.36
N TYR A 82 -1.48 1.34 -0.79
CA TYR A 82 -2.85 1.69 -1.12
C TYR A 82 -3.15 3.15 -0.74
N LEU A 83 -2.85 3.60 0.48
CA LEU A 83 -3.13 4.99 0.89
C LEU A 83 -2.49 6.04 -0.02
N ILE A 84 -1.25 5.81 -0.48
CA ILE A 84 -0.56 6.71 -1.43
C ILE A 84 -1.30 6.73 -2.78
N ILE A 85 -1.63 5.56 -3.33
CA ILE A 85 -2.36 5.46 -4.60
C ILE A 85 -3.73 6.13 -4.47
N GLY A 86 -4.45 5.89 -3.37
CA GLY A 86 -5.74 6.48 -3.09
C GLY A 86 -5.70 7.99 -2.95
N ALA A 87 -4.66 8.52 -2.30
CA ALA A 87 -4.44 9.96 -2.21
C ALA A 87 -4.17 10.55 -3.61
N LEU A 88 -3.31 9.93 -4.41
CA LEU A 88 -3.00 10.38 -5.77
C LEU A 88 -4.25 10.41 -6.66
N VAL A 89 -5.00 9.31 -6.70
CA VAL A 89 -6.25 9.20 -7.47
C VAL A 89 -7.27 10.24 -7.00
N SER A 90 -7.41 10.43 -5.68
CA SER A 90 -8.33 11.42 -5.11
C SER A 90 -7.93 12.85 -5.47
N VAL A 91 -6.63 13.18 -5.46
CA VAL A 91 -6.13 14.49 -5.90
C VAL A 91 -6.45 14.72 -7.37
N ILE A 92 -6.10 13.77 -8.23
CA ILE A 92 -6.32 13.88 -9.69
C ILE A 92 -7.82 14.06 -9.97
N ALA A 93 -8.66 13.16 -9.47
CA ALA A 93 -10.11 13.23 -9.67
C ALA A 93 -10.68 14.56 -9.18
N SER A 94 -10.29 15.00 -7.99
CA SER A 94 -10.78 16.25 -7.39
C SER A 94 -10.35 17.48 -8.19
N ALA A 95 -9.13 17.49 -8.73
CA ALA A 95 -8.64 18.56 -9.59
C ALA A 95 -9.47 18.65 -10.88
N PHE A 96 -9.68 17.52 -11.56
CA PHE A 96 -10.50 17.43 -12.78
C PHE A 96 -11.95 17.90 -12.54
N PHE A 97 -12.60 17.42 -11.47
CA PHE A 97 -13.98 17.80 -11.15
C PHE A 97 -14.11 19.27 -10.70
N SER A 98 -13.10 19.81 -10.02
CA SER A 98 -13.09 21.21 -9.61
C SER A 98 -12.90 22.16 -10.79
N GLN A 99 -12.08 21.80 -11.78
CA GLN A 99 -11.88 22.60 -13.00
C GLN A 99 -13.14 22.64 -13.88
N LYS A 100 -13.80 21.49 -14.10
CA LYS A 100 -15.03 21.40 -14.93
C LYS A 100 -16.15 22.31 -14.44
N LYS A 101 -16.23 22.56 -13.15
CA LYS A 101 -17.25 23.42 -12.56
C LYS A 101 -17.04 24.92 -12.87
N ASN A 102 -15.79 25.36 -12.96
CA ASN A 102 -15.48 26.77 -13.21
C ASN A 102 -15.81 27.16 -14.67
N THR A 103 -15.68 26.22 -15.61
CA THR A 103 -15.97 26.43 -17.04
C THR A 103 -17.47 26.54 -17.36
N GLN A 104 -18.34 25.92 -16.56
CA GLN A 104 -19.81 25.96 -16.76
C GLN A 104 -20.44 27.28 -16.31
N TRP A 105 -19.78 28.05 -15.44
CA TRP A 105 -20.24 29.37 -15.00
C TRP A 105 -19.89 30.46 -16.01
N THR A 106 -18.74 30.37 -16.68
CA THR A 106 -18.29 31.37 -17.66
C THR A 106 -18.99 31.28 -19.01
N SER A 107 -19.77 30.21 -19.27
CA SER A 107 -20.55 30.05 -20.50
C SER A 107 -22.03 30.41 -20.34
N GLN A 108 -22.45 30.87 -19.15
CA GLN A 108 -23.81 31.34 -18.87
C GLN A 108 -23.87 32.81 -18.42
N SER A 109 -22.72 33.53 -18.46
CA SER A 109 -22.58 34.96 -18.21
C SER A 109 -22.18 35.68 -19.48
#